data_AF-A0A949JSZ5-F1
#
_entry.id   AF-A0A949JSZ5-F1
#
_cell.length_a   1.000
_cell.length_b   1.000
_cell.length_c   1.000
_cell.angle_alpha   90.00
_cell.angle_beta   90.00
_cell.angle_gamma   90.00
#
_symmetry.space_group_name_H-M   'P 1'
#
loop_
_entity.id
_entity.type
_entity.pdbx_description
1 polymer ?
#
loop_
_entity_poly.entity_id
_entity_poly.type
_entity_poly.pdbx_seq_one_letter_code
_entity_poly.pdbx_strand_id
1 'polypeptide(L)' 'MIKWEYLLIDSKNLPEAEKGMFKTPKVTLEEAESYLNKLGEKGWEIIDLDFDLLIHDTGAFVGVAKRQKA' A
#
# COMPACT_ATOMS: atom_id res chain seq x y z
N MET A 1 9.12 -26.10 -9.36
CA MET A 1 9.66 -24.89 -8.71
C MET A 1 8.50 -23.98 -8.36
N ILE A 2 8.51 -23.41 -7.16
CA ILE A 2 7.54 -22.39 -6.76
C ILE A 2 7.79 -21.14 -7.62
N LYS A 3 6.72 -20.55 -8.15
CA LYS A 3 6.77 -19.28 -8.89
C LYS A 3 6.07 -18.22 -8.05
N TRP A 4 6.56 -16.98 -8.12
CA TRP A 4 6.03 -15.85 -7.37
C TRP A 4 5.44 -14.82 -8.34
N GLU A 5 4.36 -14.18 -7.92
CA GLU A 5 3.89 -12.93 -8.49
C GLU A 5 4.12 -11.80 -7.50
N TYR A 6 4.34 -10.59 -8.02
CA TYR A 6 4.74 -9.43 -7.24
C TYR A 6 3.78 -8.26 -7.50
N LEU A 7 3.54 -7.48 -6.46
CA LEU A 7 2.73 -6.28 -6.48
C LEU A 7 3.58 -5.12 -5.99
N LEU A 8 3.75 -4.11 -6.84
CA LEU A 8 4.29 -2.81 -6.44
C LEU A 8 3.15 -1.96 -5.87
N ILE A 9 3.36 -1.37 -4.71
CA ILE A 9 2.37 -0.59 -3.99
C ILE A 9 2.85 0.86 -3.94
N ASP A 10 1.98 1.76 -4.34
CA ASP A 10 2.11 3.19 -4.12
C ASP A 10 0.81 3.66 -3.48
N SER A 11 0.87 4.02 -2.21
CA SER A 11 -0.35 4.32 -1.46
C SER A 11 -1.07 5.58 -1.99
N LYS A 12 -0.37 6.47 -2.71
CA LYS A 12 -0.97 7.65 -3.35
C LYS A 12 -1.95 7.28 -4.48
N ASN A 13 -1.85 6.06 -4.99
CA ASN A 13 -2.74 5.52 -6.03
C ASN A 13 -3.88 4.67 -5.47
N LEU A 14 -4.03 4.58 -4.14
CA LEU A 14 -5.12 3.83 -3.52
C LEU A 14 -6.47 4.41 -3.98
N PRO A 15 -7.45 3.54 -4.28
CA PRO A 15 -8.82 3.97 -4.54
C PRO A 15 -9.39 4.83 -3.40
N GLU A 16 -8.98 4.52 -2.16
CA GLU A 16 -9.42 5.19 -0.93
C GLU A 16 -8.73 6.53 -0.66
N ALA A 17 -7.64 6.87 -1.35
CA ALA A 17 -6.93 8.13 -1.11
C ALA A 17 -7.81 9.36 -1.42
N GLU A 18 -7.85 10.34 -0.52
CA GLU A 18 -8.61 11.58 -0.73
C GLU A 18 -8.04 12.38 -1.91
N LYS A 19 -8.79 12.43 -3.03
CA LYS A 19 -8.43 13.20 -4.24
C LYS A 19 -9.22 14.51 -4.31
N GLY A 20 -8.74 15.52 -3.60
CA GLY A 20 -9.19 16.90 -3.81
C GLY A 20 -8.66 17.46 -5.12
N MET A 21 -9.46 18.22 -5.87
CA MET A 21 -9.13 18.79 -7.20
C MET A 21 -7.85 19.67 -7.24
N PHE A 22 -7.30 20.03 -6.07
CA PHE A 22 -6.05 20.80 -5.90
C PHE A 22 -5.15 20.28 -4.78
N LYS A 23 -5.39 19.07 -4.25
CA LYS A 23 -4.62 18.53 -3.12
C LYS A 23 -3.83 17.31 -3.55
N THR A 24 -2.57 17.25 -3.11
CA THR A 24 -1.77 16.02 -3.12
C THR A 24 -2.60 14.91 -2.47
N PRO A 25 -2.71 13.71 -3.09
CA PRO A 25 -3.42 12.58 -2.48
C PRO A 25 -2.89 12.37 -1.06
N LYS A 26 -3.79 12.44 -0.09
CA LYS A 26 -3.47 12.11 1.31
C LYS A 26 -4.05 10.74 1.60
N VAL A 27 -3.22 9.91 2.20
CA VAL A 27 -3.60 8.60 2.72
C VAL A 27 -3.49 8.71 4.23
N THR A 28 -4.56 8.36 4.95
CA THR A 28 -4.49 8.29 6.42
C THR A 28 -3.82 7.00 6.87
N LEU A 29 -3.40 6.94 8.13
CA LEU A 29 -2.84 5.71 8.69
C LEU A 29 -3.87 4.57 8.68
N GLU A 30 -5.14 4.88 8.94
CA GLU A 30 -6.24 3.91 8.93
C GLU A 30 -6.50 3.36 7.51
N GLU A 31 -6.41 4.21 6.49
CA GLU A 31 -6.55 3.79 5.09
C GLU A 31 -5.39 2.88 4.66
N ALA A 32 -4.16 3.23 5.05
CA ALA A 32 -2.98 2.40 4.81
C ALA A 32 -3.10 1.03 5.51
N GLU A 33 -3.49 1.02 6.78
CA GLU A 33 -3.69 -0.20 7.57
C GLU A 33 -4.80 -1.08 6.96
N SER A 34 -5.95 -0.49 6.62
CA SER A 34 -7.06 -1.20 5.99
C SER A 34 -6.63 -1.85 4.67
N TYR A 35 -5.86 -1.14 3.84
CA TYR A 35 -5.35 -1.67 2.58
C TYR A 35 -4.38 -2.85 2.78
N LEU A 36 -3.42 -2.71 3.69
CA LEU A 36 -2.44 -3.78 3.97
C LEU A 36 -3.12 -5.04 4.52
N ASN A 37 -4.12 -4.89 5.38
CA ASN A 37 -4.92 -6.03 5.87
C ASN A 37 -5.68 -6.74 4.73
N LYS A 38 -6.34 -5.99 3.83
CA LYS A 38 -7.00 -6.56 2.64
C LYS A 38 -6.03 -7.30 1.72
N LEU A 39 -4.76 -6.88 1.65
CA LEU A 39 -3.72 -7.60 0.90
C LEU A 39 -3.40 -8.95 1.57
N GLY A 40 -3.23 -8.96 2.90
CA GLY A 40 -3.05 -10.17 3.68
C GLY A 40 -4.18 -11.18 3.49
N GLU A 41 -5.44 -10.72 3.53
CA GLU A 41 -6.63 -11.57 3.26
C GLU A 41 -6.61 -12.19 1.85
N LYS A 42 -6.00 -11.52 0.87
CA LYS A 42 -5.84 -12.00 -0.51
C LYS A 42 -4.59 -12.86 -0.73
N GLY A 43 -3.89 -13.20 0.36
CA GLY A 43 -2.69 -14.04 0.35
C GLY A 43 -1.42 -13.32 -0.08
N TRP A 44 -1.40 -11.99 -0.11
CA TRP A 44 -0.18 -11.22 -0.36
C TRP A 44 0.65 -11.10 0.91
N GLU A 45 1.93 -11.43 0.80
CA GLU A 45 2.95 -11.23 1.82
C GLU A 45 3.69 -9.93 1.50
N ILE A 46 3.64 -8.98 2.44
CA ILE A 46 4.41 -7.73 2.33
C ILE A 46 5.88 -8.03 2.63
N ILE A 47 6.78 -7.65 1.72
CA ILE A 47 8.23 -7.92 1.86
C ILE A 47 9.08 -6.67 2.02
N ASP A 48 8.51 -5.50 1.68
CA ASP A 48 9.15 -4.21 1.85
C ASP A 48 8.08 -3.11 1.97
N LEU A 49 8.32 -2.15 2.87
CA LEU A 49 7.49 -0.97 3.08
C LEU A 49 8.39 0.20 3.47
N ASP A 50 8.23 1.31 2.77
CA ASP A 50 8.88 2.59 3.07
C ASP A 50 7.79 3.65 3.27
N PHE A 51 7.59 4.06 4.52
CA PHE A 51 6.60 5.07 4.88
C PHE A 51 7.22 6.48 4.86
N ASP A 52 6.49 7.42 4.28
CA ASP A 52 6.79 8.85 4.32
C ASP A 52 6.26 9.46 5.64
N LEU A 53 6.69 8.91 6.78
CA LEU A 53 6.29 9.35 8.13
C LEU A 53 6.97 10.67 8.56
N LEU A 54 7.92 11.18 7.79
CA LEU A 54 8.77 12.29 8.21
C LEU A 54 8.11 13.67 8.07
N ILE A 55 7.01 13.80 7.30
CA ILE A 55 6.53 15.14 6.90
C ILE A 55 5.15 15.49 7.48
N HIS A 56 4.21 14.55 7.61
CA HIS A 56 2.93 14.76 8.29
C HIS A 56 2.42 13.39 8.71
N ASP A 57 1.58 13.26 9.74
CA ASP A 57 0.93 11.99 10.15
C ASP A 57 0.11 11.36 9.00
N THR A 58 0.79 10.76 8.03
CA THR A 58 0.22 10.22 6.79
C THR A 58 0.54 8.74 6.68
N GLY A 59 -0.42 7.97 6.20
CA GLY A 59 -0.23 6.62 5.69
C GLY A 59 0.35 6.61 4.27
N ALA A 60 1.12 7.62 3.88
CA ALA A 60 1.80 7.62 2.59
C ALA A 60 2.97 6.63 2.64
N PHE A 61 3.02 5.67 1.70
CA PHE A 61 4.08 4.69 1.62
C PHE A 61 4.24 4.15 0.20
N VAL A 62 5.42 3.61 -0.08
CA VAL A 62 5.66 2.70 -1.19
C VAL A 62 6.03 1.33 -0.64
N GLY A 63 5.79 0.27 -1.40
CA GLY A 63 6.13 -1.07 -0.93
C GLY A 63 6.06 -2.13 -2.00
N VAL A 64 6.45 -3.33 -1.60
CA VAL A 64 6.40 -4.52 -2.44
C VAL A 64 5.75 -5.65 -1.68
N ALA A 65 4.83 -6.33 -2.34
CA ALA A 65 4.25 -7.59 -1.86
C ALA A 65 4.50 -8.71 -2.87
N LYS A 66 4.49 -9.94 -2.39
CA LYS A 66 4.55 -11.15 -3.23
C LYS A 66 3.47 -12.13 -2.81
N ARG A 67 3.07 -13.01 -3.73
CA ARG A 67 2.34 -14.24 -3.38
C ARG A 67 2.70 -15.36 -4.35
N GLN A 68 2.40 -16.59 -3.97
CA GLN A 68 2.66 -17.73 -4.85
C GLN A 68 1.76 -17.65 -6.08
N LYS A 69 2.36 -17.75 -7.26
CA LYS A 69 1.64 -17.80 -8.53
C LYS A 69 0.92 -19.15 -8.63
N ALA A 70 -0.40 -19.09 -8.79
CA ALA A 70 -1.24 -20.27 -9.05
C ALA A 70 -0.83 -21.01 -10.33
#